data_AF-A0A383EFD3-F1
#
_entry.id   AF-A0A383EFD3-F1
#
_cell.length_a   1.000
_cell.length_b   1.000
_cell.length_c   1.000
_cell.angle_alpha   90.00
_cell.angle_beta   90.00
_cell.angle_gamma   90.00
#
_symmetry.space_group_name_H-M   'P 1'
#
loop_
_entity.id
_entity.type
_entity.pdbx_description
1 polymer ?
#
loop_
_entity_poly.entity_id
_entity_poly.type
_entity_poly.pdbx_seq_one_letter_code
_entity_poly.pdbx_strand_id
1 'polypeptide(L)'
;PRDMMDNAPPVISPGPSPAPARKSRGWMWFSLCLLGCLLLSGFLIVVLTIGSAGMSLGSGGTSYVEEVTLRDNDSKNKVAVIDLAGLIASFSVDASGNNMVESIRRQFKWAREDDDVKAVLFRINSPGGEVLASDHIYEIIRDFQDECDKPVVAVMGALAASGGYYVAAPCNWIVAHELTITGSIGVIMQGYNLRNLMDKVGVRPMVFKSGKHKDMLSYDKREEDITPEER
;
A
#
# COMPACT_ATOMS: atom_id res chain seq x y z
N PRO A 1 66.83 -56.78 -61.48
CA PRO A 1 65.52 -57.27 -60.98
C PRO A 1 65.62 -57.62 -59.48
N ARG A 2 65.37 -56.62 -58.64
CA ARG A 2 65.13 -56.82 -57.21
C ARG A 2 63.86 -56.07 -56.87
N ASP A 3 62.82 -56.85 -56.62
CA ASP A 3 61.51 -56.41 -56.16
C ASP A 3 61.67 -55.68 -54.83
N MET A 4 61.31 -54.40 -54.82
CA MET A 4 60.97 -53.69 -53.61
C MET A 4 59.58 -53.08 -53.77
N MET A 5 58.82 -53.20 -52.68
CA MET A 5 57.62 -52.46 -52.33
C MET A 5 56.30 -52.98 -52.91
N ASP A 6 55.78 -54.03 -52.26
CA ASP A 6 54.33 -54.16 -52.04
C ASP A 6 54.08 -54.16 -50.52
N ASN A 7 53.85 -52.97 -49.97
CA ASN A 7 53.48 -52.74 -48.57
C ASN A 7 52.82 -51.35 -48.44
N ALA A 8 51.79 -51.11 -49.25
CA ALA A 8 50.87 -50.00 -48.99
C ALA A 8 49.79 -50.47 -48.00
N PRO A 9 49.61 -49.82 -46.84
CA PRO A 9 48.52 -50.16 -45.92
C PRO A 9 47.15 -49.88 -46.56
N PRO A 10 46.10 -50.64 -46.21
CA PRO A 10 44.79 -50.52 -46.84
C PRO A 10 44.19 -49.13 -46.62
N VAL A 11 43.70 -48.53 -47.71
CA VAL A 11 42.99 -47.24 -47.70
C VAL A 11 41.64 -47.43 -47.02
N ILE A 12 41.49 -46.91 -45.79
CA ILE A 12 40.21 -46.85 -45.10
C ILE A 12 39.40 -45.71 -45.75
N SER A 13 38.31 -46.04 -46.43
CA SER A 13 37.39 -45.04 -46.96
C SER A 13 36.71 -44.29 -45.80
N PRO A 14 36.53 -42.96 -45.89
CA PRO A 14 35.80 -42.24 -44.85
C PRO A 14 34.36 -42.76 -44.79
N GLY A 15 33.88 -43.01 -43.56
CA GLY A 15 32.50 -43.43 -43.33
C GLY A 15 31.49 -42.39 -43.84
N PRO A 16 30.25 -42.78 -44.11
CA PRO A 16 29.23 -41.87 -44.64
C PRO A 16 29.01 -40.69 -43.68
N SER A 17 28.93 -39.47 -44.23
CA SER A 17 28.62 -38.26 -43.47
C SER A 17 27.32 -38.42 -42.68
N PRO A 18 27.24 -37.93 -41.43
CA PRO A 18 26.03 -38.02 -40.63
C PRO A 18 24.89 -37.28 -41.33
N ALA A 19 23.71 -37.90 -41.35
CA ALA A 19 22.50 -37.30 -41.90
C ALA A 19 22.19 -35.95 -41.20
N PRO A 20 21.68 -34.94 -41.92
CA PRO A 20 21.36 -33.66 -41.32
C PRO A 20 20.32 -33.83 -40.21
N ALA A 21 20.59 -33.23 -39.04
CA ALA A 21 19.71 -33.28 -37.89
C ALA A 21 18.32 -32.75 -38.27
N ARG A 22 17.33 -33.63 -38.27
CA ARG A 22 15.95 -33.31 -38.64
C ARG A 22 15.38 -32.41 -37.54
N LYS A 23 15.34 -31.09 -37.78
CA LYS A 23 14.80 -30.11 -36.82
C LYS A 23 13.34 -30.46 -36.55
N SER A 24 13.07 -31.15 -35.44
CA SER A 24 11.74 -31.64 -35.11
C SER A 24 10.84 -30.45 -34.87
N ARG A 25 9.86 -30.24 -35.77
CA ARG A 25 8.81 -29.21 -35.61
C ARG A 25 8.08 -29.30 -34.27
N GLY A 26 8.14 -30.46 -33.60
CA GLY A 26 7.57 -30.69 -32.27
C GLY A 26 8.06 -29.71 -31.19
N TRP A 27 9.32 -29.27 -31.23
CA TRP A 27 9.81 -28.31 -30.22
C TRP A 27 9.25 -26.90 -30.43
N MET A 28 8.98 -26.54 -31.68
CA MET A 28 8.31 -25.28 -32.04
C MET A 28 6.86 -25.28 -31.57
N TRP A 29 6.14 -26.39 -31.79
CA TRP A 29 4.78 -26.57 -31.29
C TRP A 29 4.71 -26.61 -29.76
N PHE A 30 5.67 -27.27 -29.11
CA PHE A 30 5.77 -27.27 -27.65
C PHE A 30 6.01 -25.86 -27.09
N SER A 31 6.91 -25.08 -27.70
CA SER A 31 7.17 -23.70 -27.30
C SER A 31 5.96 -22.77 -27.54
N LEU A 32 5.21 -22.97 -28.63
CA LEU A 32 3.99 -22.22 -28.93
C LEU A 32 2.87 -22.56 -27.93
N CYS A 33 2.71 -23.84 -27.59
CA CYS A 33 1.77 -24.28 -26.56
C CYS A 33 2.16 -23.72 -25.18
N LEU A 34 3.44 -23.77 -24.80
CA LEU A 34 3.93 -23.23 -23.53
C LEU A 34 3.70 -21.72 -23.43
N LEU A 35 4.01 -20.97 -24.49
CA LEU A 35 3.77 -19.53 -24.54
C LEU A 35 2.27 -19.20 -24.48
N GLY A 36 1.44 -19.97 -25.19
CA GLY A 36 -0.01 -19.86 -25.12
C GLY A 36 -0.55 -20.11 -23.71
N CYS A 37 -0.08 -21.17 -23.03
CA CYS A 37 -0.44 -21.46 -21.65
C CYS A 37 0.01 -20.37 -20.68
N LEU A 38 1.21 -19.81 -20.86
CA LEU A 38 1.72 -18.71 -20.03
C LEU A 38 0.87 -17.45 -20.22
N LEU A 39 0.52 -17.10 -21.45
CA LEU A 39 -0.33 -15.94 -21.75
C LEU A 39 -1.76 -16.14 -21.22
N LEU A 40 -2.33 -17.34 -21.35
CA LEU A 40 -3.64 -17.68 -20.78
C LEU A 40 -3.62 -17.66 -19.25
N SER A 41 -2.56 -18.18 -18.62
CA SER A 41 -2.41 -18.12 -17.16
C SER A 41 -2.21 -16.69 -16.66
N GLY A 42 -1.45 -15.87 -17.37
CA GLY A 42 -1.26 -14.45 -17.06
C GLY A 42 -2.57 -13.68 -17.21
N PHE A 43 -3.31 -13.93 -18.29
CA PHE A 43 -4.63 -13.34 -18.51
C PHE A 43 -5.63 -13.76 -17.42
N LEU A 44 -5.64 -15.04 -17.02
CA LEU A 44 -6.51 -15.53 -15.96
C LEU A 44 -6.15 -14.92 -14.60
N ILE A 45 -4.86 -14.75 -14.28
CA ILE A 45 -4.41 -14.07 -13.07
C ILE A 45 -4.81 -12.60 -13.09
N VAL A 46 -4.72 -11.92 -14.23
CA VAL A 46 -5.17 -10.53 -14.39
C VAL A 46 -6.69 -10.42 -14.23
N VAL A 47 -7.46 -11.34 -14.82
CA VAL A 47 -8.93 -11.37 -14.66
C VAL A 47 -9.34 -11.72 -13.24
N LEU A 48 -8.61 -12.61 -12.55
CA LEU A 48 -8.88 -12.93 -11.15
C LEU A 48 -8.46 -11.79 -10.22
N THR A 49 -7.36 -11.09 -10.47
CA THR A 49 -6.92 -9.95 -9.64
C THR A 49 -7.80 -8.73 -9.85
N ILE A 50 -8.16 -8.40 -11.11
CA ILE A 50 -9.15 -7.36 -11.42
C ILE A 50 -10.55 -7.79 -10.97
N GLY A 51 -10.88 -9.08 -11.05
CA GLY A 51 -12.14 -9.63 -10.56
C GLY A 51 -12.25 -9.56 -9.03
N SER A 52 -11.18 -9.87 -8.31
CA SER A 52 -11.12 -9.71 -6.85
C SER A 52 -11.05 -8.24 -6.42
N ALA A 53 -10.42 -7.37 -7.21
CA ALA A 53 -10.50 -5.92 -7.01
C ALA A 53 -11.91 -5.38 -7.32
N GLY A 54 -12.59 -5.95 -8.33
CA GLY A 54 -13.96 -5.67 -8.71
C GLY A 54 -14.98 -6.15 -7.68
N MET A 55 -14.71 -7.26 -6.99
CA MET A 55 -15.50 -7.74 -5.85
C MET A 55 -15.26 -6.93 -4.57
N SER A 56 -14.35 -5.96 -4.58
CA SER A 56 -14.23 -4.93 -3.55
C SER A 56 -14.72 -3.55 -4.01
N LEU A 57 -15.15 -3.41 -5.27
CA LEU A 57 -15.79 -2.19 -5.81
C LEU A 57 -17.33 -2.24 -5.68
N GLY A 58 -17.85 -3.18 -4.89
CA GLY A 58 -19.25 -3.32 -4.54
C GLY A 58 -19.63 -2.61 -3.24
N SER A 59 -19.53 -1.28 -3.24
CA SER A 59 -20.45 -0.39 -2.50
C SER A 59 -20.27 1.01 -3.06
N GLY A 60 -20.75 1.22 -4.28
CA GLY A 60 -21.14 2.56 -4.76
C GLY A 60 -22.40 3.05 -4.04
N GLY A 61 -22.47 2.85 -2.73
CA GLY A 61 -23.42 3.52 -1.87
C GLY A 61 -22.95 4.97 -1.78
N THR A 62 -23.81 5.89 -2.19
CA THR A 62 -23.78 7.27 -1.71
C THR A 62 -23.37 7.28 -0.24
N SER A 63 -22.32 8.01 0.11
CA SER A 63 -21.81 8.13 1.48
C SER A 63 -22.75 8.99 2.33
N TYR A 64 -23.99 8.55 2.49
CA TYR A 64 -24.81 9.02 3.58
C TYR A 64 -24.26 8.35 4.83
N VAL A 65 -23.76 9.17 5.74
CA VAL A 65 -23.53 8.70 7.10
C VAL A 65 -24.91 8.49 7.69
N GLU A 66 -25.28 7.23 7.88
CA GLU A 66 -26.53 6.84 8.51
C GLU A 66 -26.32 6.83 10.03
N GLU A 67 -27.18 7.53 10.77
CA GLU A 67 -27.24 7.36 12.22
C GLU A 67 -27.81 5.98 12.52
N VAL A 68 -27.00 5.11 13.10
CA VAL A 68 -27.40 3.75 13.48
C VAL A 68 -27.39 3.64 15.00
N THR A 69 -28.54 3.32 15.58
CA THR A 69 -28.63 3.02 17.02
C THR A 69 -27.97 1.68 17.31
N LEU A 70 -26.78 1.71 17.93
CA LEU A 70 -26.05 0.51 18.31
C LEU A 70 -26.67 -0.20 19.52
N ARG A 71 -27.21 0.57 20.46
CA ARG A 71 -27.89 0.10 21.67
C ARG A 71 -28.95 1.13 22.07
N ASP A 72 -30.11 0.64 22.50
CA ASP A 72 -31.20 1.45 23.01
C ASP A 72 -31.49 1.06 24.47
N ASN A 73 -31.75 2.07 25.28
CA ASN A 73 -32.13 1.93 26.69
C ASN A 73 -33.31 2.85 27.04
N ASP A 74 -34.09 3.27 26.04
CA ASP A 74 -35.23 4.18 26.16
C ASP A 74 -34.86 5.55 26.75
N SER A 75 -33.59 5.96 26.66
CA SER A 75 -33.15 7.29 27.09
C SER A 75 -33.28 8.32 25.97
N LYS A 76 -33.66 9.54 26.33
CA LYS A 76 -33.57 10.70 25.43
C LYS A 76 -32.12 11.09 25.15
N ASN A 77 -31.20 10.83 26.08
CA ASN A 77 -29.79 11.18 25.95
C ASN A 77 -29.03 10.10 25.17
N LYS A 78 -28.13 10.52 24.28
CA LYS A 78 -27.33 9.66 23.41
C LYS A 78 -25.84 9.81 23.70
N VAL A 79 -25.08 8.77 23.35
CA VAL A 79 -23.62 8.82 23.20
C VAL A 79 -23.31 8.58 21.74
N ALA A 80 -22.68 9.54 21.08
CA ALA A 80 -22.29 9.40 19.68
C ALA A 80 -21.07 8.48 19.59
N VAL A 81 -21.08 7.52 18.66
CA VAL A 81 -19.93 6.64 18.39
C VAL A 81 -19.34 7.03 17.04
N ILE A 82 -18.07 7.45 17.05
CA ILE A 82 -17.34 7.85 15.85
C ILE A 82 -16.19 6.87 15.66
N ASP A 83 -16.09 6.27 14.48
CA ASP A 83 -15.07 5.28 14.15
C ASP A 83 -13.93 5.86 13.32
N LEU A 84 -12.71 5.58 13.75
CA LEU A 84 -11.49 5.73 12.95
C LEU A 84 -10.89 4.35 12.72
N ALA A 85 -11.10 3.79 11.53
CA ALA A 85 -10.60 2.47 11.16
C ALA A 85 -9.70 2.52 9.93
N GLY A 86 -8.59 1.79 9.99
CA GLY A 86 -7.65 1.67 8.87
C GLY A 86 -6.60 2.78 8.81
N LEU A 87 -5.95 2.90 7.65
CA LEU A 87 -4.89 3.88 7.41
C LEU A 87 -5.47 5.30 7.42
N ILE A 88 -4.86 6.19 8.21
CA ILE A 88 -5.22 7.61 8.22
C ILE A 88 -4.67 8.26 6.94
N ALA A 89 -5.55 8.67 6.03
CA ALA A 89 -5.15 9.21 4.74
C ALA A 89 -6.17 10.23 4.21
N SER A 90 -5.68 11.33 3.64
CA SER A 90 -6.51 12.35 2.97
C SER A 90 -6.66 12.11 1.46
N PHE A 91 -5.79 11.30 0.85
CA PHE A 91 -5.81 11.02 -0.59
C PHE A 91 -6.92 10.04 -1.01
N SER A 92 -7.47 9.28 -0.07
CA SER A 92 -8.55 8.33 -0.33
C SER A 92 -9.88 9.05 -0.21
N VAL A 93 -10.60 9.19 -1.32
CA VAL A 93 -11.92 9.82 -1.39
C VAL A 93 -12.99 8.78 -1.66
N ASP A 94 -14.14 8.96 -1.04
CA ASP A 94 -15.33 8.16 -1.29
C ASP A 94 -16.03 8.56 -2.60
N ALA A 95 -17.09 7.84 -2.96
CA ALA A 95 -17.88 8.13 -4.16
C ALA A 95 -18.53 9.53 -4.14
N SER A 96 -18.62 10.15 -2.96
CA SER A 96 -19.16 11.49 -2.73
C SER A 96 -18.07 12.58 -2.69
N GLY A 97 -16.80 12.21 -2.93
CA GLY A 97 -15.66 13.11 -2.95
C GLY A 97 -15.12 13.52 -1.58
N ASN A 98 -15.55 12.88 -0.49
CA ASN A 98 -15.05 13.16 0.86
C ASN A 98 -13.96 12.16 1.24
N ASN A 99 -12.90 12.66 1.88
CA ASN A 99 -11.91 11.82 2.53
C ASN A 99 -12.29 11.56 4.01
N MET A 100 -11.46 10.75 4.67
CA MET A 100 -11.63 10.36 6.07
C MET A 100 -11.69 11.57 7.02
N VAL A 101 -10.87 12.59 6.80
CA VAL A 101 -10.80 13.79 7.63
C VAL A 101 -12.11 14.58 7.54
N GLU A 102 -12.66 14.77 6.33
CA GLU A 102 -13.95 15.47 6.20
C GLU A 102 -15.12 14.67 6.79
N SER A 103 -15.08 13.34 6.67
CA SER A 103 -16.09 12.47 7.29
C SER A 103 -16.07 12.59 8.81
N ILE A 104 -14.89 12.54 9.43
CA ILE A 104 -14.73 12.71 10.88
C ILE A 104 -15.16 14.11 11.31
N ARG A 105 -14.73 15.16 10.60
CA ARG A 105 -15.12 16.55 10.86
C ARG A 105 -16.64 16.71 10.90
N ARG A 106 -17.34 16.08 9.94
CA ARG A 106 -18.80 16.13 9.84
C ARG A 106 -19.48 15.41 11.01
N GLN A 107 -18.98 14.24 11.39
CA GLN A 107 -19.52 13.48 12.52
C GLN A 107 -19.36 14.23 13.84
N PHE A 108 -18.19 14.83 14.10
CA PHE A 108 -17.99 15.69 15.28
C PHE A 108 -18.88 16.94 15.24
N LYS A 109 -19.07 17.55 14.06
CA LYS A 109 -20.01 18.67 13.90
C LYS A 109 -21.45 18.27 14.26
N TRP A 110 -21.94 17.12 13.79
CA TRP A 110 -23.28 16.63 14.13
C TRP A 110 -23.41 16.28 15.61
N ALA A 111 -22.41 15.62 16.19
CA ALA A 111 -22.38 15.33 17.62
C ALA A 111 -22.42 16.59 18.48
N ARG A 112 -21.84 17.69 17.99
CA ARG A 112 -21.84 19.00 18.65
C ARG A 112 -23.22 19.66 18.56
N GLU A 113 -23.84 19.63 17.39
CA GLU A 113 -25.13 20.28 17.09
C GLU A 113 -26.35 19.52 17.64
N ASP A 114 -26.23 18.24 17.96
CA ASP A 114 -27.31 17.46 18.59
C ASP A 114 -27.31 17.63 20.13
N ASP A 115 -28.32 18.32 20.66
CA ASP A 115 -28.50 18.56 22.11
C ASP A 115 -28.71 17.26 22.91
N ASP A 116 -29.20 16.19 22.29
CA ASP A 116 -29.40 14.90 22.95
C ASP A 116 -28.07 14.12 23.10
N VAL A 117 -27.04 14.44 22.30
CA VAL A 117 -25.70 13.86 22.45
C VAL A 117 -24.99 14.46 23.66
N LYS A 118 -24.66 13.61 24.65
CA LYS A 118 -24.00 14.01 25.90
C LYS A 118 -22.52 13.68 25.96
N ALA A 119 -22.02 12.80 25.09
CA ALA A 119 -20.62 12.40 25.01
C ALA A 119 -20.31 11.79 23.64
N VAL A 120 -19.02 11.72 23.30
CA VAL A 120 -18.51 11.02 22.11
C VAL A 120 -17.61 9.87 22.53
N LEU A 121 -17.88 8.68 22.00
CA LEU A 121 -17.00 7.53 22.06
C LEU A 121 -16.24 7.45 20.73
N PHE A 122 -14.96 7.80 20.74
CA PHE A 122 -14.11 7.79 19.56
C PHE A 122 -13.34 6.47 19.48
N ARG A 123 -13.82 5.53 18.67
CA ARG A 123 -13.20 4.19 18.56
C ARG A 123 -12.10 4.21 17.52
N ILE A 124 -10.90 3.81 17.91
CA ILE A 124 -9.70 3.87 17.07
C ILE A 124 -9.19 2.47 16.80
N ASN A 125 -9.14 2.07 15.53
CA ASN A 125 -8.50 0.86 15.08
C ASN A 125 -7.61 1.17 13.86
N SER A 126 -6.43 1.74 14.10
CA SER A 126 -5.56 2.30 13.07
C SER A 126 -4.06 2.07 13.34
N PRO A 127 -3.28 1.69 12.32
CA PRO A 127 -1.81 1.69 12.38
C PRO A 127 -1.20 3.10 12.37
N GLY A 128 -2.02 4.16 12.21
CA GLY A 128 -1.58 5.52 11.91
C GLY A 128 -1.71 5.83 10.42
N GLY A 129 -0.89 6.76 9.94
CA GLY A 129 -0.89 7.13 8.52
C GLY A 129 -0.26 8.49 8.27
N GLU A 130 -0.87 9.24 7.36
CA GLU A 130 -0.41 10.56 6.93
C GLU A 130 -0.38 11.54 8.11
N VAL A 131 0.75 12.25 8.25
CA VAL A 131 0.99 13.20 9.35
C VAL A 131 -0.06 14.33 9.32
N LEU A 132 -0.27 14.96 8.17
CA LEU A 132 -1.19 16.09 8.03
C LEU A 132 -2.66 15.68 8.29
N ALA A 133 -3.08 14.52 7.78
CA ALA A 133 -4.43 14.01 8.03
C ALA A 133 -4.65 13.70 9.52
N SER A 134 -3.66 13.12 10.19
CA SER A 134 -3.70 12.89 11.64
C SER A 134 -3.77 14.20 12.42
N ASP A 135 -3.03 15.23 11.98
CA ASP A 135 -3.03 16.55 12.59
C ASP A 135 -4.37 17.27 12.45
N HIS A 136 -4.99 17.25 11.27
CA HIS A 136 -6.33 17.80 11.09
C HIS A 136 -7.38 17.09 11.97
N ILE A 137 -7.29 15.76 12.15
CA ILE A 137 -8.20 15.03 13.05
C ILE A 137 -7.95 15.41 14.51
N TYR A 138 -6.69 15.56 14.92
CA TYR A 138 -6.34 16.06 16.24
C TYR A 138 -6.99 17.43 16.51
N GLU A 139 -6.87 18.36 15.57
CA GLU A 139 -7.48 19.69 15.68
C GLU A 139 -9.00 19.61 15.76
N ILE A 140 -9.66 18.78 14.94
CA ILE A 140 -11.12 18.57 15.01
C ILE A 140 -11.57 18.16 16.41
N ILE A 141 -10.84 17.23 17.04
CA ILE A 141 -11.18 16.70 18.37
C ILE A 141 -10.91 17.75 19.46
N ARG A 142 -9.80 18.49 19.35
CA ARG A 142 -9.48 19.59 20.26
C ARG A 142 -10.55 20.68 20.18
N ASP A 143 -10.81 21.18 18.97
CA ASP A 143 -11.77 22.26 18.73
C ASP A 143 -13.19 21.84 19.18
N PHE A 144 -13.59 20.58 18.98
CA PHE A 144 -14.85 20.07 19.51
C PHE A 144 -14.96 20.20 21.03
N GLN A 145 -13.90 19.87 21.77
CA GLN A 145 -13.88 19.96 23.24
C GLN A 145 -13.77 21.41 23.73
N ASP A 146 -13.13 22.29 22.97
CA ASP A 146 -13.06 23.71 23.29
C ASP A 146 -14.40 24.42 23.04
N GLU A 147 -15.16 23.98 22.02
CA GLU A 147 -16.45 24.55 21.65
C GLU A 147 -17.64 24.00 22.45
N CYS A 148 -17.53 22.82 23.06
CA CYS A 148 -18.61 22.25 23.85
C CYS A 148 -18.12 21.39 25.03
N ASP A 149 -18.89 21.40 26.13
CA ASP A 149 -18.60 20.60 27.34
C ASP A 149 -18.92 19.09 27.18
N LYS A 150 -18.99 18.57 25.94
CA LYS A 150 -19.28 17.16 25.68
C LYS A 150 -17.97 16.36 25.71
N PRO A 151 -17.78 15.43 26.65
CA PRO A 151 -16.54 14.68 26.75
C PRO A 151 -16.33 13.74 25.56
N VAL A 152 -15.06 13.59 25.16
CA VAL A 152 -14.59 12.63 24.16
C VAL A 152 -13.76 11.56 24.85
N VAL A 153 -14.20 10.30 24.73
CA VAL A 153 -13.47 9.13 25.23
C VAL A 153 -12.92 8.35 24.04
N ALA A 154 -11.60 8.33 23.89
CA ALA A 154 -10.92 7.47 22.92
C ALA A 154 -10.93 6.03 23.42
N VAL A 155 -11.41 5.12 22.57
CA VAL A 155 -11.38 3.67 22.82
C VAL A 155 -10.51 3.00 21.77
N MET A 156 -9.32 2.59 22.18
CA MET A 156 -8.41 1.87 21.30
C MET A 156 -8.89 0.42 21.12
N GLY A 157 -9.06 0.02 19.87
CA GLY A 157 -9.38 -1.35 19.46
C GLY A 157 -8.15 -2.25 19.50
N ALA A 158 -8.04 -3.15 18.53
CA ALA A 158 -6.88 -4.06 18.45
C ALA A 158 -5.57 -3.31 18.18
N LEU A 159 -5.62 -2.20 17.43
CA LEU A 159 -4.45 -1.43 17.02
C LEU A 159 -4.73 0.08 17.08
N ALA A 160 -3.91 0.85 17.77
CA ALA A 160 -3.98 2.31 17.79
C ALA A 160 -2.56 2.88 17.94
N ALA A 161 -1.81 2.91 16.84
CA ALA A 161 -0.38 3.26 16.84
C ALA A 161 -0.09 4.49 15.95
N SER A 162 1.06 5.14 16.16
CA SER A 162 1.51 6.31 15.39
C SER A 162 0.43 7.40 15.33
N GLY A 163 -0.04 7.78 14.13
CA GLY A 163 -1.15 8.71 13.95
C GLY A 163 -2.44 8.33 14.71
N GLY A 164 -2.71 7.03 14.90
CA GLY A 164 -3.84 6.56 15.71
C GLY A 164 -3.69 6.87 17.20
N TYR A 165 -2.47 6.87 17.73
CA TYR A 165 -2.21 7.36 19.09
C TYR A 165 -2.25 8.89 19.13
N TYR A 166 -1.72 9.55 18.09
CA TYR A 166 -1.70 11.01 17.98
C TYR A 166 -3.11 11.61 18.08
N VAL A 167 -4.08 11.08 17.35
CA VAL A 167 -5.47 11.56 17.39
C VAL A 167 -6.23 11.17 18.66
N ALA A 168 -5.72 10.24 19.46
CA ALA A 168 -6.27 9.91 20.77
C ALA A 168 -5.81 10.91 21.85
N ALA A 169 -4.65 11.54 21.66
CA ALA A 169 -4.02 12.45 22.62
C ALA A 169 -4.87 13.66 23.04
N PRO A 170 -5.70 14.30 22.18
CA PRO A 170 -6.52 15.42 22.60
C PRO A 170 -7.77 14.98 23.37
N CYS A 171 -8.17 13.70 23.36
CA CYS A 171 -9.38 13.23 24.05
C CYS A 171 -9.26 13.31 25.57
N ASN A 172 -10.38 13.54 26.27
CA ASN A 172 -10.42 13.62 27.74
C ASN A 172 -9.96 12.32 28.43
N TRP A 173 -10.30 11.17 27.84
CA TRP A 173 -9.89 9.86 28.33
C TRP A 173 -9.44 8.97 27.19
N ILE A 174 -8.43 8.14 27.46
CA ILE A 174 -7.95 7.09 26.56
C ILE A 174 -8.11 5.76 27.28
N VAL A 175 -8.89 4.86 26.68
CA VAL A 175 -9.13 3.50 27.16
C VAL A 175 -8.56 2.53 26.15
N ALA A 176 -7.79 1.56 26.62
CA ALA A 176 -7.22 0.50 25.80
C ALA A 176 -7.42 -0.86 26.49
N HIS A 177 -7.54 -1.92 25.69
CA HIS A 177 -7.49 -3.28 26.20
C HIS A 177 -6.03 -3.65 26.52
N GLU A 178 -5.80 -4.59 27.44
CA GLU A 178 -4.44 -5.07 27.77
C GLU A 178 -3.68 -5.65 26.57
N LEU A 179 -4.42 -6.07 25.54
CA LEU A 179 -3.91 -6.62 24.28
C LEU A 179 -3.90 -5.62 23.13
N THR A 180 -4.32 -4.37 23.35
CA THR A 180 -4.25 -3.32 22.33
C THR A 180 -2.79 -3.06 21.97
N ILE A 181 -2.47 -3.13 20.68
CA ILE A 181 -1.17 -2.70 20.18
C ILE A 181 -1.21 -1.18 20.00
N THR A 182 -0.38 -0.47 20.74
CA THR A 182 -0.29 1.00 20.66
C THR A 182 1.18 1.46 20.71
N GLY A 183 1.42 2.77 20.76
CA GLY A 183 2.74 3.37 20.66
C GLY A 183 3.11 3.72 19.22
N SER A 184 4.30 3.32 18.77
CA SER A 184 4.86 3.77 17.47
C SER A 184 4.93 5.30 17.35
N ILE A 185 5.30 5.96 18.47
CA ILE A 185 5.39 7.41 18.56
C ILE A 185 6.68 7.85 17.85
N GLY A 186 6.51 8.41 16.66
CA GLY A 186 7.61 8.87 15.82
C GLY A 186 7.12 9.17 14.42
N VAL A 187 7.98 9.82 13.64
CA VAL A 187 7.74 10.12 12.24
C VAL A 187 8.82 9.45 11.42
N ILE A 188 8.42 8.84 10.31
CA ILE A 188 9.34 8.17 9.39
C ILE A 188 9.19 8.79 8.01
N MET A 189 10.33 8.94 7.33
CA MET A 189 10.39 9.20 5.90
C MET A 189 11.08 8.00 5.26
N GLN A 190 10.43 7.38 4.29
CA GLN A 190 10.94 6.19 3.64
C GLN A 190 11.16 6.46 2.16
N GLY A 191 12.24 5.89 1.63
CA GLY A 191 12.56 5.91 0.22
C GLY A 191 13.32 4.65 -0.15
N TYR A 192 13.36 4.36 -1.45
CA TYR A 192 14.15 3.25 -1.99
C TYR A 192 15.29 3.79 -2.81
N ASN A 193 16.46 3.17 -2.72
CA ASN A 193 17.55 3.42 -3.64
C ASN A 193 17.73 2.21 -4.58
N LEU A 194 17.53 2.44 -5.86
CA LEU A 194 17.59 1.48 -6.95
C LEU A 194 18.84 1.66 -7.83
N ARG A 195 19.74 2.58 -7.50
CA ARG A 195 20.92 2.91 -8.33
C ARG A 195 21.72 1.67 -8.69
N ASN A 196 22.08 0.87 -7.69
CA ASN A 196 22.89 -0.34 -7.87
C ASN A 196 22.17 -1.39 -8.74
N LEU A 197 20.84 -1.45 -8.69
CA LEU A 197 20.06 -2.32 -9.56
C LEU A 197 20.11 -1.83 -11.01
N MET A 198 19.95 -0.52 -11.23
CA MET A 198 20.01 0.09 -12.56
C MET A 198 21.37 -0.13 -13.23
N ASP A 199 22.46 0.01 -12.48
CA ASP A 199 23.82 -0.25 -13.00
C ASP A 199 23.99 -1.69 -13.47
N LYS A 200 23.41 -2.67 -12.76
CA LYS A 200 23.46 -4.10 -13.15
C LYS A 200 22.70 -4.38 -14.44
N VAL A 201 21.60 -3.69 -14.68
CA VAL A 201 20.78 -3.88 -15.89
C VAL A 201 21.15 -2.91 -17.03
N GLY A 202 22.23 -2.14 -16.84
CA GLY A 202 22.75 -1.21 -17.85
C GLY A 202 21.92 0.06 -18.03
N VAL A 203 21.03 0.39 -17.11
CA VAL A 203 20.22 1.62 -17.14
C VAL A 203 20.99 2.76 -16.48
N ARG A 204 21.15 3.88 -17.19
CA ARG A 204 21.83 5.07 -16.68
C ARG A 204 20.89 6.28 -16.66
N PRO A 205 20.35 6.63 -15.48
CA PRO A 205 19.60 7.86 -15.33
C PRO A 205 20.47 9.08 -15.64
N MET A 206 19.89 10.05 -16.33
CA MET A 206 20.46 11.37 -16.59
C MET A 206 19.54 12.41 -15.96
N VAL A 207 20.02 13.10 -14.93
CA VAL A 207 19.24 14.08 -14.17
C VAL A 207 19.74 15.49 -14.48
N PHE A 208 18.88 16.33 -15.05
CA PHE A 208 19.14 17.75 -15.25
C PHE A 208 18.32 18.54 -14.25
N LYS A 209 18.99 19.22 -13.31
CA LYS A 209 18.33 19.95 -12.22
C LYS A 209 18.91 21.35 -12.06
N SER A 210 18.06 22.30 -11.68
CA SER A 210 18.43 23.71 -11.46
C SER A 210 18.85 24.04 -10.02
N GLY A 211 18.68 23.11 -9.08
CA GLY A 211 19.01 23.34 -7.67
C GLY A 211 19.58 22.08 -7.01
N LYS A 212 20.40 22.27 -5.98
CA LYS A 212 21.17 21.21 -5.31
C LYS A 212 20.28 20.03 -4.86
N HIS A 213 19.15 20.33 -4.20
CA HIS A 213 18.29 19.36 -3.54
C HIS A 213 16.99 19.02 -4.29
N LYS A 214 16.87 19.41 -5.58
CA LYS A 214 15.65 19.16 -6.37
C LYS A 214 15.42 17.69 -6.72
N ASP A 215 16.41 16.85 -6.45
CA ASP A 215 16.39 15.39 -6.59
C ASP A 215 16.68 14.70 -5.24
N MET A 216 16.43 15.40 -4.12
CA MET A 216 16.43 14.76 -2.81
C MET A 216 15.36 13.65 -2.80
N LEU A 217 15.64 12.54 -2.11
CA LEU A 217 14.84 11.31 -2.11
C LEU A 217 14.74 10.61 -3.48
N SER A 218 15.54 11.00 -4.48
CA SER A 218 15.54 10.29 -5.76
C SER A 218 16.06 8.87 -5.59
N TYR A 219 15.36 7.92 -6.20
CA TYR A 219 15.67 6.49 -6.11
C TYR A 219 16.88 6.08 -6.95
N ASP A 220 17.39 6.96 -7.79
CA ASP A 220 18.42 6.68 -8.77
C ASP A 220 19.75 7.40 -8.50
N LYS A 221 19.81 8.18 -7.41
CA LYS A 221 21.01 8.88 -6.93
C LYS A 221 21.99 7.86 -6.34
N ARG A 222 23.30 8.04 -6.55
CA ARG A 222 24.31 7.18 -5.93
C ARG A 222 24.44 7.53 -4.45
N GLU A 223 24.77 6.55 -3.61
CA GLU A 223 24.91 6.78 -2.17
C GLU A 223 25.98 7.82 -1.83
N GLU A 224 27.05 7.87 -2.63
CA GLU A 224 28.14 8.85 -2.59
C GLU A 224 27.68 10.28 -2.96
N ASP A 225 26.61 10.41 -3.73
CA ASP A 225 26.03 11.71 -4.14
C ASP A 225 24.96 12.22 -3.16
N ILE A 226 24.53 11.40 -2.18
CA ILE A 226 23.59 11.81 -1.12
C ILE A 226 24.37 12.61 -0.08
N THR A 227 24.15 13.92 -0.07
CA THR A 227 24.87 14.82 0.85
C THR A 227 24.42 14.62 2.30
N PRO A 228 25.27 14.93 3.31
CA PRO A 228 24.86 14.91 4.71
C PRO A 228 23.62 15.76 5.00
N GLU A 229 23.43 16.87 4.28
CA GLU A 229 22.25 17.72 4.42
C GLU A 229 20.95 17.11 3.86
N GLU A 230 21.05 16.06 3.05
CA GLU A 230 19.89 15.32 2.49
C GLU A 230 19.47 14.14 3.37
N ARG A 231 20.21 13.86 4.45
CA ARG A 231 19.96 12.78 5.40
C ARG A 231 19.38 13.34 6.69
#